data_AF-G0U654-F1
#
_entry.id   AF-G0U654-F1
#
_cell.length_a   1.000
_cell.length_b   1.000
_cell.length_c   1.000
_cell.angle_alpha   90.00
_cell.angle_beta   90.00
_cell.angle_gamma   90.00
#
_symmetry.space_group_name_H-M   'P 1'
#
loop_
_entity.id
_entity.type
_entity.pdbx_description
1 polymer ?
#
loop_
_entity_poly.entity_id
_entity_poly.type
_entity_poly.pdbx_seq_one_letter_code
_entity_poly.pdbx_strand_id
1 'polypeptide(L)'
;MDPDDLLFQAAAQTIDALSFSQTHVIDRDFRAHSRATIDSVRSLQREQRNRVDDTYGPRNPTVDTVAAQLLASYRGEIGLLELSHEGEESRSLSPSGVVTTPLVMAGMTHSKCLLFKREMKQRIHEWERAFREERGVAVTAHEKGALRQVYELYKTAKNRLRDNSPHSGSEQNPSHTLGFQQRQQGATLYGGCQVEGDAEGEAPGSMGWNSSTVSHYGHIDDHSVSTGMPGSSMAHTSTPRQSQAADEPIETADVSSPTAGKGIPASHMSNEELAVEKRNLKRVLHKFESKFEQRHGYAPTKNDRRSLAREYTRYGELKNEILRRSSGSNAHHDGSDEGSRGMSSNLPG
;
A
#
# COMPACT_ATOMS: atom_id res chain seq x y z
N MET A 1 26.43 -14.11 77.46
CA MET A 1 26.34 -13.43 76.16
C MET A 1 25.46 -12.24 76.38
N ASP A 2 26.01 -11.05 76.18
CA ASP A 2 25.25 -9.80 76.26
C ASP A 2 24.24 -9.79 75.09
N PRO A 3 22.94 -9.50 75.32
CA PRO A 3 21.97 -9.36 74.23
C PRO A 3 22.42 -8.37 73.15
N ASP A 4 23.18 -7.35 73.52
CA ASP A 4 23.70 -6.36 72.57
C ASP A 4 24.74 -6.97 71.62
N ASP A 5 25.62 -7.86 72.11
CA ASP A 5 26.60 -8.57 71.28
C ASP A 5 25.92 -9.48 70.25
N LEU A 6 24.82 -10.15 70.64
CA LEU A 6 24.04 -10.99 69.73
C LEU A 6 23.36 -10.16 68.63
N LEU A 7 22.87 -8.96 68.96
CA LEU A 7 22.26 -8.06 67.99
C LEU A 7 23.30 -7.54 67.00
N PHE A 8 24.47 -7.10 67.48
CA PHE A 8 25.57 -6.67 66.62
C PHE A 8 26.05 -7.79 65.70
N GLN A 9 26.16 -9.01 66.22
CA GLN A 9 26.55 -10.18 65.42
C GLN A 9 25.50 -10.50 64.34
N ALA A 10 24.20 -10.48 64.69
CA ALA A 10 23.13 -10.71 63.73
C ALA A 10 23.08 -9.62 62.65
N ALA A 11 23.30 -8.36 63.02
CA ALA A 11 23.39 -7.25 62.08
C ALA A 11 24.57 -7.41 61.11
N ALA A 12 25.76 -7.77 61.62
CA ALA A 12 26.94 -8.01 60.79
C ALA A 12 26.71 -9.14 59.78
N GLN A 13 26.16 -10.27 60.23
CA GLN A 13 25.82 -11.41 59.34
C GLN A 13 24.80 -11.01 58.27
N THR A 14 23.83 -10.17 58.62
CA THR A 14 22.83 -9.67 57.67
C THR A 14 23.47 -8.77 56.62
N ILE A 15 24.39 -7.88 57.02
CA ILE A 15 25.12 -7.00 56.10
C ILE A 15 25.97 -7.81 55.12
N ASP A 16 26.67 -8.84 55.61
CA ASP A 16 27.48 -9.73 54.77
C ASP A 16 26.60 -10.52 53.79
N ALA A 17 25.48 -11.07 54.25
CA ALA A 17 24.53 -11.78 53.39
C ALA A 17 23.93 -10.86 52.31
N LEU A 18 23.59 -9.62 52.67
CA LEU A 18 23.08 -8.63 51.71
C LEU A 18 24.16 -8.25 50.69
N SER A 19 25.38 -7.97 51.14
CA SER A 19 26.52 -7.63 50.26
C SER A 19 26.86 -8.77 49.28
N PHE A 20 26.74 -10.02 49.74
CA PHE A 20 26.88 -11.19 48.89
C PHE A 20 25.78 -11.26 47.83
N SER A 21 24.51 -11.10 48.21
CA SER A 21 23.37 -11.12 47.27
C SER A 21 23.34 -9.97 46.25
N GLN A 22 24.02 -8.85 46.57
CA GLN A 22 24.22 -7.74 45.65
C GLN A 22 25.21 -8.05 44.54
N THR A 23 26.21 -8.89 44.83
CA THR A 23 27.30 -9.20 43.89
C THR A 23 27.17 -10.58 43.25
N HIS A 24 26.36 -11.47 43.84
CA HIS A 24 26.17 -12.84 43.38
C HIS A 24 24.70 -13.14 43.10
N VAL A 25 24.47 -14.11 42.22
CA VAL A 25 23.18 -14.76 42.00
C VAL A 25 23.35 -16.21 42.37
N ILE A 26 22.43 -16.72 43.19
CA ILE A 26 22.39 -18.12 43.58
C ILE A 26 21.46 -18.83 42.59
N ASP A 27 21.97 -19.85 41.91
CA ASP A 27 21.16 -20.66 40.98
C ASP A 27 20.31 -21.71 41.73
N ARG A 28 19.52 -22.49 40.99
CA ARG A 28 18.65 -23.54 41.56
C ARG A 28 19.43 -24.67 42.24
N ASP A 29 20.72 -24.82 41.91
CA ASP A 29 21.61 -25.81 42.50
C ASP A 29 22.41 -25.23 43.68
N PHE A 30 21.98 -24.06 44.19
CA PHE A 30 22.61 -23.32 45.28
C PHE A 30 24.06 -22.90 45.01
N ARG A 31 24.48 -22.81 43.73
CA ARG A 31 25.79 -22.29 43.36
C ARG A 31 25.70 -20.78 43.21
N ALA A 32 26.66 -20.08 43.80
CA ALA A 32 26.77 -18.64 43.68
C ALA A 32 27.65 -18.27 42.48
N HIS A 33 27.10 -17.44 41.59
CA HIS A 33 27.81 -16.89 40.44
C HIS A 33 27.92 -15.38 40.61
N SER A 34 29.08 -14.80 40.32
CA SER A 34 29.20 -13.34 40.27
C SER A 34 28.26 -12.77 39.20
N ARG A 35 27.50 -11.73 39.55
CA ARG A 35 26.63 -11.00 38.62
C ARG A 35 27.40 -10.49 37.41
N ALA A 36 28.63 -10.01 37.60
CA ALA A 36 29.48 -9.55 36.51
C ALA A 36 29.75 -10.65 35.47
N THR A 37 29.98 -11.88 35.92
CA THR A 37 30.15 -13.04 35.03
C THR A 37 28.86 -13.35 34.27
N ILE A 38 27.72 -13.37 34.95
CA ILE A 38 26.40 -13.60 34.30
C ILE A 38 26.13 -12.53 33.25
N ASP A 39 26.36 -11.26 33.56
CA ASP A 39 26.12 -10.15 32.65
C ASP A 39 27.08 -10.19 31.46
N SER A 40 28.35 -10.58 31.67
CA SER A 40 29.30 -10.82 30.59
C SER A 40 28.83 -11.94 29.66
N VAL A 41 28.31 -13.05 30.19
CA VAL A 41 27.79 -14.16 29.39
C VAL A 41 26.55 -13.73 28.60
N ARG A 42 25.62 -13.01 29.22
CA ARG A 42 24.43 -12.45 28.54
C ARG A 42 24.82 -11.47 27.44
N SER A 43 25.83 -10.64 27.69
CA SER A 43 26.38 -9.73 26.69
C SER A 43 26.93 -10.49 25.49
N LEU A 44 27.76 -11.50 25.73
CA LEU A 44 28.31 -12.35 24.68
C LEU A 44 27.23 -13.10 23.90
N GLN A 45 26.20 -13.62 24.58
CA GLN A 45 25.07 -14.29 23.92
C GLN A 45 24.30 -13.34 23.00
N ARG A 46 24.05 -12.09 23.43
CA ARG A 46 23.43 -11.07 22.58
C ARG A 46 24.31 -10.73 21.38
N GLU A 47 25.62 -10.59 21.60
CA GLU A 47 26.56 -10.32 20.51
C GLU A 47 26.60 -11.47 19.49
N GLN A 48 26.67 -12.72 19.96
CA GLN A 48 26.63 -13.89 19.08
C GLN A 48 25.32 -13.96 18.28
N ARG A 49 24.18 -13.70 18.93
CA ARG A 49 22.89 -13.62 18.25
C ARG A 49 22.88 -12.51 17.20
N ASN A 50 23.37 -11.31 17.54
CA ASN A 50 23.48 -10.21 16.58
C ASN A 50 24.35 -10.59 15.38
N ARG A 51 25.51 -11.23 15.60
CA ARG A 51 26.35 -11.72 14.49
C ARG A 51 25.65 -12.75 13.61
N VAL A 52 24.86 -13.63 14.21
CA VAL A 52 24.06 -14.62 13.46
C VAL A 52 22.96 -13.92 12.67
N ASP A 53 22.25 -12.98 13.26
CA ASP A 53 21.20 -12.21 12.58
C ASP A 53 21.79 -11.30 11.49
N ASP A 54 22.97 -10.72 11.69
CA ASP A 54 23.67 -9.93 10.67
C ASP A 54 24.17 -10.80 9.51
N THR A 55 24.62 -12.02 9.80
CA THR A 55 25.20 -12.91 8.78
C THR A 55 24.12 -13.71 8.02
N TYR A 56 23.15 -14.24 8.77
CA TYR A 56 22.16 -15.23 8.34
C TYR A 56 20.72 -14.81 8.60
N GLY A 57 20.49 -13.63 9.15
CA GLY A 57 19.14 -13.13 9.38
C GLY A 57 18.38 -12.92 8.06
N PRO A 58 17.08 -12.57 8.16
CA PRO A 58 16.22 -12.37 7.01
C PRO A 58 16.83 -11.32 6.08
N ARG A 59 17.42 -11.79 4.97
CA ARG A 59 17.90 -10.88 3.94
C ARG A 59 16.69 -10.40 3.16
N ASN A 60 16.66 -9.10 2.87
CA ASN A 60 15.69 -8.58 1.90
C ASN A 60 15.84 -9.41 0.61
N PRO A 61 14.73 -9.94 0.08
CA PRO A 61 14.81 -10.80 -1.08
C PRO A 61 15.36 -9.97 -2.24
N THR A 62 16.49 -10.42 -2.79
CA THR A 62 17.10 -9.82 -3.98
C THR A 62 16.10 -9.81 -5.13
N VAL A 63 16.22 -8.84 -6.02
CA VAL A 63 15.36 -8.71 -7.21
C VAL A 63 15.28 -10.02 -7.99
N ASP A 64 16.41 -10.70 -8.15
CA ASP A 64 16.50 -11.96 -8.88
C ASP A 64 15.80 -13.10 -8.14
N THR A 65 15.90 -13.15 -6.80
CA THR A 65 15.16 -14.16 -6.02
C THR A 65 13.66 -13.97 -6.09
N VAL A 66 13.17 -12.72 -6.06
CA VAL A 66 11.74 -12.43 -6.22
C VAL A 66 11.29 -12.77 -7.64
N ALA A 67 12.09 -12.45 -8.65
CA ALA A 67 11.80 -12.79 -10.04
C ALA A 67 11.73 -14.31 -10.25
N ALA A 68 12.72 -15.05 -9.75
CA ALA A 68 12.79 -16.50 -9.83
C ALA A 68 11.62 -17.16 -9.09
N GLN A 69 11.27 -16.66 -7.89
CA GLN A 69 10.11 -17.12 -7.15
C GLN A 69 8.81 -16.88 -7.93
N LEU A 70 8.68 -15.73 -8.58
CA LEU A 70 7.52 -15.39 -9.38
C LEU A 70 7.36 -16.30 -10.61
N LEU A 71 8.45 -16.52 -11.34
CA LEU A 71 8.49 -17.46 -12.47
C LEU A 71 8.19 -18.89 -12.02
N ALA A 72 8.75 -19.33 -10.89
CA ALA A 72 8.49 -20.65 -10.35
C ALA A 72 7.01 -20.83 -9.94
N SER A 73 6.40 -19.80 -9.34
CA SER A 73 5.01 -19.84 -8.89
C SER A 73 4.02 -19.98 -10.04
N TYR A 74 4.33 -19.43 -11.21
CA TYR A 74 3.47 -19.43 -12.40
C TYR A 74 3.99 -20.30 -13.54
N ARG A 75 4.94 -21.21 -13.26
CA ARG A 75 5.60 -22.02 -14.29
C ARG A 75 4.61 -22.87 -15.10
N GLY A 76 3.57 -23.40 -14.46
CA GLY A 76 2.57 -24.24 -15.12
C GLY A 76 1.70 -23.44 -16.09
N GLU A 77 1.21 -22.29 -15.65
CA GLU A 77 0.39 -21.37 -16.45
C GLU A 77 1.18 -20.75 -17.60
N ILE A 78 2.46 -20.45 -17.38
CA ILE A 78 3.36 -19.97 -18.43
C ILE A 78 3.54 -21.05 -19.50
N GLY A 79 3.82 -22.30 -19.13
CA GLY A 79 3.98 -23.39 -20.11
C GLY A 79 2.72 -23.63 -20.95
N LEU A 80 1.55 -23.54 -20.33
CA LEU A 80 0.26 -23.63 -21.04
C LEU A 80 -0.02 -22.43 -21.96
N LEU A 81 0.46 -21.24 -21.60
CA LEU A 81 0.39 -20.05 -22.47
C LEU A 81 1.30 -20.21 -23.71
N GLU A 82 2.51 -20.75 -23.53
CA GLU A 82 3.45 -21.03 -24.63
C GLU A 82 2.90 -22.07 -25.60
N LEU A 83 2.34 -23.18 -25.09
CA LEU A 83 1.66 -24.19 -25.94
C LEU A 83 0.48 -23.61 -26.72
N SER A 84 -0.20 -22.58 -26.19
CA SER A 84 -1.28 -21.90 -26.90
C SER A 84 -0.74 -21.05 -28.05
N HIS A 85 0.41 -20.40 -27.87
CA HIS A 85 1.07 -19.61 -28.93
C HIS A 85 1.60 -20.48 -30.07
N GLU A 86 2.21 -21.63 -29.77
CA GLU A 86 2.71 -22.56 -30.79
C GLU A 86 1.58 -23.10 -31.69
N GLY A 87 0.39 -23.28 -31.12
CA GLY A 87 -0.80 -23.72 -31.85
C GLY A 87 -1.39 -22.65 -32.78
N GLU A 88 -1.26 -21.36 -32.46
CA GLU A 88 -1.76 -20.26 -33.29
C GLU A 88 -0.91 -20.04 -34.55
N GLU A 89 0.42 -20.12 -34.44
CA GLU A 89 1.32 -19.94 -35.59
C GLU A 89 1.04 -20.98 -36.69
N SER A 90 0.70 -22.21 -36.29
CA SER A 90 0.37 -23.29 -37.21
C SER A 90 -1.03 -23.18 -37.84
N ARG A 91 -1.93 -22.35 -37.31
CA ARG A 91 -3.34 -22.23 -37.74
C ARG A 91 -3.70 -20.94 -38.45
N SER A 92 -2.71 -20.09 -38.76
CA SER A 92 -2.91 -18.78 -39.43
C SER A 92 -3.57 -18.82 -40.83
N LEU A 93 -3.89 -20.00 -41.36
CA LEU A 93 -4.59 -20.17 -42.64
C LEU A 93 -6.12 -20.35 -42.51
N SER A 94 -6.69 -20.34 -41.31
CA SER A 94 -8.16 -20.48 -41.14
C SER A 94 -8.84 -19.11 -40.94
N PRO A 95 -9.69 -18.65 -41.87
CA PRO A 95 -10.25 -17.29 -41.89
C PRO A 95 -11.37 -17.02 -40.86
N SER A 96 -11.62 -17.94 -39.93
CA SER A 96 -12.62 -17.75 -38.88
C SER A 96 -11.99 -17.02 -37.69
N GLY A 97 -12.13 -15.68 -37.65
CA GLY A 97 -11.53 -14.77 -36.66
C GLY A 97 -12.02 -14.92 -35.21
N VAL A 98 -12.28 -16.14 -34.75
CA VAL A 98 -12.66 -16.44 -33.38
C VAL A 98 -11.39 -16.41 -32.52
N VAL A 99 -11.22 -15.35 -31.74
CA VAL A 99 -10.14 -15.20 -30.75
C VAL A 99 -10.24 -16.37 -29.75
N THR A 100 -9.32 -17.32 -29.85
CA THR A 100 -9.34 -18.50 -28.99
C THR A 100 -8.83 -18.08 -27.61
N THR A 101 -9.67 -18.22 -26.59
CA THR A 101 -9.26 -17.92 -25.21
C THR A 101 -8.18 -18.92 -24.79
N PRO A 102 -7.02 -18.46 -24.26
CA PRO A 102 -5.94 -19.36 -23.86
C PRO A 102 -6.38 -20.42 -22.86
N LEU A 103 -5.92 -21.66 -23.06
CA LEU A 103 -6.39 -22.85 -22.34
C LEU A 103 -6.24 -22.72 -20.81
N VAL A 104 -5.16 -22.05 -20.37
CA VAL A 104 -4.89 -21.71 -18.95
C VAL A 104 -6.13 -21.17 -18.25
N MET A 105 -6.85 -20.29 -18.94
CA MET A 105 -7.93 -19.54 -18.35
C MET A 105 -9.27 -20.21 -18.60
N ALA A 106 -9.40 -21.10 -19.58
CA ALA A 106 -10.67 -21.74 -19.93
C ALA A 106 -11.35 -22.41 -18.72
N GLY A 107 -10.58 -23.01 -17.80
CA GLY A 107 -11.10 -23.66 -16.60
C GLY A 107 -11.38 -22.74 -15.40
N MET A 108 -10.94 -21.49 -15.41
CA MET A 108 -11.11 -20.58 -14.27
C MET A 108 -12.47 -19.86 -14.34
N THR A 109 -13.25 -19.90 -13.26
CA THR A 109 -14.46 -19.07 -13.12
C THR A 109 -14.09 -17.57 -13.13
N HIS A 110 -15.06 -16.69 -13.43
CA HIS A 110 -14.83 -15.23 -13.46
C HIS A 110 -14.22 -14.71 -12.15
N SER A 111 -14.74 -15.16 -11.00
CA SER A 111 -14.22 -14.79 -9.68
C SER A 111 -12.78 -15.27 -9.45
N LYS A 112 -12.45 -16.51 -9.85
CA LYS A 112 -11.08 -17.04 -9.79
C LYS A 112 -10.13 -16.22 -10.67
N CYS A 113 -10.58 -15.84 -11.86
CA CYS A 113 -9.79 -15.00 -12.78
C CYS A 113 -9.52 -13.60 -12.18
N LEU A 114 -10.49 -13.00 -11.47
CA LEU A 114 -10.30 -11.73 -10.76
C LEU A 114 -9.29 -11.84 -9.62
N LEU A 115 -9.36 -12.91 -8.82
CA LEU A 115 -8.39 -13.20 -7.75
C LEU A 115 -6.98 -13.37 -8.34
N PHE A 116 -6.85 -14.19 -9.37
CA PHE A 116 -5.59 -14.44 -10.07
C PHE A 116 -4.97 -13.15 -10.62
N LYS A 117 -5.76 -12.31 -11.29
CA LYS A 117 -5.30 -10.99 -11.78
C LYS A 117 -4.82 -10.09 -10.64
N ARG A 118 -5.52 -10.06 -9.51
CA ARG A 118 -5.15 -9.24 -8.34
C ARG A 118 -3.85 -9.72 -7.72
N GLU A 119 -3.74 -11.03 -7.48
CA GLU A 119 -2.53 -11.66 -6.93
C GLU A 119 -1.32 -11.40 -7.83
N MET A 120 -1.43 -11.67 -9.13
CA MET A 120 -0.30 -11.49 -10.05
C MET A 120 0.11 -10.02 -10.16
N LYS A 121 -0.84 -9.08 -10.14
CA LYS A 121 -0.54 -7.64 -10.06
C LYS A 121 0.21 -7.29 -8.79
N GLN A 122 -0.21 -7.83 -7.64
CA GLN A 122 0.45 -7.63 -6.36
C GLN A 122 1.89 -8.14 -6.39
N ARG A 123 2.11 -9.35 -6.91
CA ARG A 123 3.46 -9.93 -7.03
C ARG A 123 4.36 -9.16 -7.99
N ILE A 124 3.82 -8.68 -9.12
CA ILE A 124 4.56 -7.80 -10.03
C ILE A 124 4.97 -6.51 -9.31
N HIS A 125 4.06 -5.88 -8.54
CA HIS A 125 4.39 -4.68 -7.77
C HIS A 125 5.41 -4.94 -6.65
N GLU A 126 5.37 -6.11 -6.02
CA GLU A 126 6.36 -6.54 -5.02
C GLU A 126 7.75 -6.64 -5.65
N TRP A 127 7.86 -7.29 -6.80
CA TRP A 127 9.10 -7.33 -7.57
C TRP A 127 9.56 -5.93 -8.00
N GLU A 128 8.68 -5.08 -8.54
CA GLU A 128 9.03 -3.70 -8.93
C GLU A 128 9.44 -2.84 -7.72
N ARG A 129 8.93 -3.14 -6.52
CA ARG A 129 9.36 -2.48 -5.28
C ARG A 129 10.76 -2.93 -4.87
N ALA A 130 11.01 -4.24 -4.80
CA ALA A 130 12.33 -4.80 -4.54
C ALA A 130 13.36 -4.25 -5.55
N PHE A 131 12.95 -4.11 -6.81
CA PHE A 131 13.77 -3.49 -7.85
C PHE A 131 14.17 -2.06 -7.53
N ARG A 132 13.22 -1.22 -7.14
CA ARG A 132 13.51 0.17 -6.75
C ARG A 132 14.35 0.25 -5.49
N GLU A 133 14.14 -0.62 -4.52
CA GLU A 133 14.91 -0.65 -3.28
C GLU A 133 16.37 -1.06 -3.52
N GLU A 134 16.62 -2.04 -4.40
CA GLU A 134 17.96 -2.51 -4.73
C GLU A 134 18.72 -1.57 -5.68
N ARG A 135 18.06 -1.05 -6.71
CA ARG A 135 18.70 -0.27 -7.79
C ARG A 135 18.55 1.25 -7.64
N GLY A 136 17.65 1.71 -6.77
CA GLY A 136 17.35 3.14 -6.58
C GLY A 136 16.67 3.80 -7.79
N VAL A 137 16.28 3.03 -8.81
CA VAL A 137 15.70 3.53 -10.07
C VAL A 137 14.45 2.75 -10.46
N ALA A 138 13.58 3.36 -11.26
CA ALA A 138 12.38 2.71 -11.77
C ALA A 138 12.73 1.65 -12.83
N VAL A 139 11.94 0.57 -12.87
CA VAL A 139 12.14 -0.55 -13.81
C VAL A 139 11.97 -0.10 -15.25
N THR A 140 13.01 -0.33 -16.06
CA THR A 140 13.02 -0.09 -17.50
C THR A 140 12.35 -1.23 -18.28
N ALA A 141 12.04 -1.00 -19.56
CA ALA A 141 11.45 -2.03 -20.41
C ALA A 141 12.37 -3.25 -20.63
N HIS A 142 13.69 -3.05 -20.60
CA HIS A 142 14.67 -4.13 -20.74
C HIS A 142 14.64 -5.07 -19.53
N GLU A 143 14.60 -4.50 -18.32
CA GLU A 143 14.57 -5.26 -17.06
C GLU A 143 13.25 -6.02 -16.87
N LYS A 144 12.14 -5.47 -17.39
CA LYS A 144 10.86 -6.20 -17.47
C LYS A 144 10.94 -7.45 -18.36
N GLY A 145 11.97 -7.56 -19.20
CA GLY A 145 12.25 -8.74 -20.02
C GLY A 145 12.37 -10.02 -19.20
N ALA A 146 12.96 -9.96 -17.99
CA ALA A 146 13.10 -11.11 -17.11
C ALA A 146 11.75 -11.70 -16.65
N LEU A 147 10.69 -10.89 -16.65
CA LEU A 147 9.33 -11.29 -16.27
C LEU A 147 8.34 -11.23 -17.44
N ARG A 148 8.83 -11.19 -18.68
CA ARG A 148 7.98 -11.00 -19.88
C ARG A 148 6.81 -11.98 -19.92
N GLN A 149 7.06 -13.27 -19.66
CA GLN A 149 6.04 -14.32 -19.62
C GLN A 149 4.95 -14.03 -18.57
N VAL A 150 5.33 -13.57 -17.37
CA VAL A 150 4.38 -13.22 -16.30
C VAL A 150 3.53 -12.00 -16.70
N TYR A 151 4.13 -11.01 -17.37
CA TYR A 151 3.39 -9.86 -17.89
C TYR A 151 2.38 -10.24 -18.99
N GLU A 152 2.75 -11.15 -19.90
CA GLU A 152 1.83 -11.66 -20.93
C GLU A 152 0.70 -12.49 -20.31
N LEU A 153 1.00 -13.30 -19.30
CA LEU A 153 -0.01 -14.02 -18.53
C LEU A 153 -0.99 -13.06 -17.83
N TYR A 154 -0.48 -11.99 -17.22
CA TYR A 154 -1.31 -10.93 -16.65
C TYR A 154 -2.18 -10.22 -17.67
N LYS A 155 -1.63 -9.90 -18.83
CA LYS A 155 -2.36 -9.27 -19.93
C LYS A 155 -3.48 -10.19 -20.44
N THR A 156 -3.21 -11.48 -20.58
CA THR A 156 -4.19 -12.51 -20.94
C THR A 156 -5.33 -12.58 -19.93
N ALA A 157 -4.99 -12.66 -18.63
CA ALA A 157 -5.97 -12.64 -17.54
C ALA A 157 -6.85 -11.37 -17.58
N LYS A 158 -6.21 -10.23 -17.80
CA LYS A 158 -6.89 -8.92 -17.86
C LYS A 158 -7.82 -8.82 -19.06
N ASN A 159 -7.40 -9.28 -20.25
CA ASN A 159 -8.22 -9.25 -21.46
C ASN A 159 -9.46 -10.12 -21.31
N ARG A 160 -9.31 -11.33 -20.78
CA ARG A 160 -10.45 -12.21 -20.52
C ARG A 160 -11.51 -11.60 -19.60
N LEU A 161 -11.07 -10.83 -18.59
CA LEU A 161 -12.00 -10.15 -17.69
C LEU A 161 -12.71 -8.96 -18.35
N ARG A 162 -12.08 -8.34 -19.36
CA ARG A 162 -12.71 -7.30 -20.16
C ARG A 162 -13.78 -7.91 -21.07
N ASP A 163 -13.47 -9.04 -21.70
CA ASP A 163 -14.38 -9.69 -22.66
C ASP A 163 -15.58 -10.35 -21.96
N ASN A 164 -15.42 -10.79 -20.70
CA ASN A 164 -16.48 -11.34 -19.87
C ASN A 164 -17.14 -10.33 -18.93
N SER A 165 -16.80 -9.03 -19.03
CA SER A 165 -17.47 -8.03 -18.21
C SER A 165 -18.91 -7.89 -18.72
N PRO A 166 -19.95 -8.10 -17.90
CA PRO A 166 -21.31 -7.76 -18.24
C PRO A 166 -21.45 -6.23 -18.23
N HIS A 167 -20.82 -5.61 -19.21
CA HIS A 167 -20.86 -4.20 -19.51
C HIS A 167 -21.02 -4.12 -21.02
N SER A 168 -21.91 -3.33 -21.56
CA SER A 168 -22.88 -2.42 -20.99
C SER A 168 -23.70 -2.06 -22.21
N GLY A 169 -24.99 -2.33 -22.16
CA GLY A 169 -25.99 -2.00 -23.17
C GLY A 169 -25.45 -1.57 -24.54
N SER A 170 -25.18 -2.53 -25.41
CA SER A 170 -25.80 -2.38 -26.72
C SER A 170 -27.28 -2.67 -26.48
N GLU A 171 -28.02 -1.62 -26.12
CA GLU A 171 -29.44 -1.57 -26.43
C GLU A 171 -29.56 -1.80 -27.94
N GLN A 172 -29.70 -3.06 -28.33
CA GLN A 172 -30.32 -3.38 -29.60
C GLN A 172 -31.74 -2.84 -29.49
N ASN A 173 -31.94 -1.64 -30.03
CA ASN A 173 -33.24 -1.07 -30.37
C ASN A 173 -34.11 -2.19 -30.97
N PRO A 174 -35.14 -2.70 -30.27
CA PRO A 174 -36.14 -3.51 -30.92
C PRO A 174 -37.02 -2.54 -31.68
N SER A 175 -36.78 -2.43 -32.99
CA SER A 175 -37.67 -1.74 -33.91
C SER A 175 -39.11 -2.21 -33.69
N HIS A 176 -39.93 -1.26 -33.23
CA HIS A 176 -41.37 -1.15 -33.39
C HIS A 176 -42.10 -2.36 -34.00
N THR A 177 -42.97 -2.99 -33.20
CA THR A 177 -44.22 -3.57 -33.72
C THR A 177 -45.38 -3.05 -32.88
N LEU A 178 -46.25 -2.30 -33.55
CA LEU A 178 -47.49 -1.71 -33.08
C LEU A 178 -48.46 -2.77 -32.52
N GLY A 179 -49.19 -2.45 -31.45
CA GLY A 179 -50.31 -3.27 -30.97
C GLY A 179 -51.06 -2.62 -29.79
N PHE A 180 -52.30 -2.19 -30.07
CA PHE A 180 -53.27 -1.44 -29.27
C PHE A 180 -53.75 -2.06 -27.93
N GLN A 181 -54.46 -1.20 -27.15
CA GLN A 181 -55.70 -1.46 -26.36
C GLN A 181 -55.53 -1.58 -24.83
N GLN A 182 -55.77 -0.53 -24.01
CA GLN A 182 -57.05 0.03 -23.53
C GLN A 182 -57.88 -0.88 -22.58
N ARG A 183 -57.82 -0.60 -21.26
CA ARG A 183 -58.97 -0.52 -20.31
C ARG A 183 -58.46 -0.22 -18.88
N GLN A 184 -58.75 0.96 -18.34
CA GLN A 184 -59.83 1.27 -17.36
C GLN A 184 -59.63 0.73 -15.92
N GLN A 185 -59.31 1.70 -15.05
CA GLN A 185 -59.94 2.07 -13.77
C GLN A 185 -60.43 0.97 -12.80
N GLY A 186 -60.00 1.10 -11.54
CA GLY A 186 -60.66 0.52 -10.37
C GLY A 186 -59.94 0.88 -9.08
N ALA A 187 -60.50 1.82 -8.31
CA ALA A 187 -60.05 2.21 -6.99
C ALA A 187 -60.55 1.21 -5.91
N THR A 188 -59.71 0.90 -4.93
CA THR A 188 -60.15 0.40 -3.61
C THR A 188 -59.16 0.81 -2.52
N LEU A 189 -59.70 1.55 -1.54
CA LEU A 189 -59.17 1.75 -0.18
C LEU A 189 -59.32 0.45 0.63
N TYR A 190 -58.29 0.06 1.37
CA TYR A 190 -58.23 -0.71 2.64
C TYR A 190 -56.75 -1.16 2.79
N GLY A 191 -55.97 -0.81 3.80
CA GLY A 191 -56.20 -1.06 5.22
C GLY A 191 -55.65 -2.44 5.59
N GLY A 192 -54.35 -2.55 5.88
CA GLY A 192 -53.73 -3.84 6.27
C GLY A 192 -52.24 -3.75 6.58
N CYS A 193 -51.93 -3.69 7.87
CA CYS A 193 -50.60 -3.82 8.46
C CYS A 193 -50.22 -5.31 8.49
N GLN A 194 -49.05 -5.71 7.94
CA GLN A 194 -48.16 -6.76 8.48
C GLN A 194 -46.94 -7.03 7.57
N VAL A 195 -45.75 -6.78 8.14
CA VAL A 195 -44.56 -7.65 8.27
C VAL A 195 -43.85 -8.22 7.02
N GLU A 196 -42.51 -8.09 7.08
CA GLU A 196 -41.42 -8.81 6.40
C GLU A 196 -41.01 -8.39 4.97
N GLY A 197 -39.74 -8.00 4.83
CA GLY A 197 -39.10 -7.76 3.54
C GLY A 197 -37.79 -6.98 3.63
N ASP A 198 -36.69 -7.73 3.72
CA ASP A 198 -35.30 -7.31 3.57
C ASP A 198 -35.01 -6.39 2.37
N ALA A 199 -34.13 -5.40 2.57
CA ALA A 199 -33.07 -5.00 1.64
C ALA A 199 -32.30 -3.82 2.22
N GLU A 200 -31.24 -4.14 2.96
CA GLU A 200 -30.24 -3.18 3.40
C GLU A 200 -29.50 -2.56 2.19
N GLY A 201 -29.37 -1.24 2.23
CA GLY A 201 -28.46 -0.51 1.37
C GLY A 201 -27.02 -0.66 1.86
N GLU A 202 -26.16 -1.26 1.04
CA GLU A 202 -24.73 -1.29 1.32
C GLU A 202 -24.05 0.00 0.86
N ALA A 203 -23.62 0.75 1.88
CA ALA A 203 -22.60 1.78 1.83
C ALA A 203 -21.26 1.25 1.28
N PRO A 204 -20.35 2.12 0.80
CA PRO A 204 -19.02 1.71 0.37
C PRO A 204 -18.17 1.28 1.57
N GLY A 205 -18.14 -0.04 1.80
CA GLY A 205 -17.36 -0.71 2.81
C GLY A 205 -15.85 -0.57 2.60
N SER A 206 -15.24 0.26 3.44
CA SER A 206 -13.83 0.23 3.80
C SER A 206 -13.52 -1.10 4.49
N MET A 207 -13.09 -2.14 3.75
CA MET A 207 -12.60 -3.37 4.35
C MET A 207 -11.11 -3.28 4.68
N GLY A 208 -10.84 -3.54 5.97
CA GLY A 208 -9.55 -3.48 6.61
C GLY A 208 -8.58 -4.57 6.19
N TRP A 209 -7.32 -4.30 6.52
CA TRP A 209 -6.17 -5.14 6.26
C TRP A 209 -6.04 -6.11 7.43
N ASN A 210 -6.54 -7.33 7.26
CA ASN A 210 -6.23 -8.45 8.14
C ASN A 210 -4.88 -9.02 7.70
N SER A 211 -3.83 -8.49 8.33
CA SER A 211 -2.49 -9.06 8.34
C SER A 211 -2.52 -10.34 9.17
N SER A 212 -2.30 -11.49 8.54
CA SER A 212 -2.13 -12.76 9.26
C SER A 212 -0.83 -12.70 10.07
N THR A 213 -0.98 -12.57 11.39
CA THR A 213 0.08 -12.75 12.38
C THR A 213 0.45 -14.22 12.48
N VAL A 214 1.72 -14.52 12.24
CA VAL A 214 2.42 -15.75 12.61
C VAL A 214 2.33 -15.92 14.13
N SER A 215 1.86 -17.09 14.57
CA SER A 215 1.92 -17.54 15.97
C SER A 215 3.35 -17.50 16.50
N HIS A 216 3.59 -16.70 17.53
CA HIS A 216 4.81 -16.74 18.33
C HIS A 216 4.45 -17.26 19.73
N TYR A 217 5.18 -18.27 20.17
CA TYR A 217 5.01 -18.95 21.45
C TYR A 217 5.35 -18.04 22.64
N GLY A 218 4.52 -18.12 23.68
CA GLY A 218 4.91 -18.06 25.10
C GLY A 218 5.65 -16.81 25.58
N HIS A 219 4.91 -15.74 25.89
CA HIS A 219 5.39 -14.66 26.74
C HIS A 219 4.85 -14.89 28.16
N ILE A 220 5.75 -15.09 29.11
CA ILE A 220 5.46 -15.19 30.55
C ILE A 220 5.68 -13.79 31.11
N ASP A 221 4.60 -13.19 31.64
CA ASP A 221 4.64 -11.90 32.32
C ASP A 221 5.46 -12.00 33.61
N ASP A 222 6.47 -11.15 33.75
CA ASP A 222 7.12 -10.88 35.04
C ASP A 222 7.06 -9.37 35.30
N HIS A 223 6.37 -9.02 36.38
CA HIS A 223 6.12 -7.67 36.82
C HIS A 223 7.35 -7.13 37.55
N SER A 224 8.10 -6.22 36.92
CA SER A 224 9.17 -5.48 37.57
C SER A 224 8.81 -4.01 37.76
N VAL A 225 8.52 -3.68 39.01
CA VAL A 225 8.31 -2.35 39.56
C VAL A 225 9.60 -1.54 39.42
N SER A 226 9.52 -0.41 38.71
CA SER A 226 10.60 0.57 38.63
C SER A 226 10.66 1.38 39.94
N THR A 227 11.52 0.94 40.85
CA THR A 227 11.93 1.70 42.03
C THR A 227 13.26 2.37 41.72
N GLY A 228 13.22 3.67 41.42
CA GLY A 228 14.42 4.49 41.28
C GLY A 228 14.99 4.90 42.63
N MET A 229 16.32 4.93 42.74
CA MET A 229 17.14 5.60 43.77
C MET A 229 18.65 5.42 43.38
N PRO A 230 19.63 6.14 43.96
CA PRO A 230 20.22 7.35 43.40
C PRO A 230 21.73 7.22 43.10
N GLY A 231 22.35 8.35 42.75
CA GLY A 231 23.64 8.45 42.05
C GLY A 231 24.92 8.05 42.79
N SER A 232 26.02 8.01 42.03
CA SER A 232 27.30 8.59 42.44
C SER A 232 28.24 8.81 41.25
N SER A 233 28.45 10.10 40.97
CA SER A 233 29.70 10.80 40.68
C SER A 233 30.93 9.99 40.23
N MET A 234 31.36 10.24 38.99
CA MET A 234 32.76 10.26 38.61
C MET A 234 33.04 11.55 37.85
N ALA A 235 33.86 12.39 38.47
CA ALA A 235 34.31 13.67 37.98
C ALA A 235 35.06 13.54 36.65
N HIS A 236 34.64 14.32 35.66
CA HIS A 236 35.46 14.66 34.51
C HIS A 236 35.32 16.15 34.23
N THR A 237 36.49 16.75 34.07
CA THR A 237 36.83 18.13 33.76
C THR A 237 35.86 18.78 32.79
N SER A 238 35.14 19.78 33.28
CA SER A 238 34.22 20.64 32.54
C SER A 238 35.00 21.71 31.77
N THR A 239 35.16 21.52 30.47
CA THR A 239 35.21 22.63 29.52
C THR A 239 33.83 23.31 29.48
N PRO A 240 33.72 24.65 29.63
CA PRO A 240 32.44 25.33 29.57
C PRO A 240 31.99 25.41 28.11
N ARG A 241 31.27 24.37 27.65
CA ARG A 241 30.50 24.46 26.41
C ARG A 241 29.25 25.27 26.74
N GLN A 242 29.39 26.58 26.56
CA GLN A 242 28.34 27.58 26.61
C GLN A 242 27.12 27.08 25.83
N SER A 243 26.09 26.65 26.56
CA SER A 243 24.75 26.40 26.05
C SER A 243 24.17 27.75 25.63
N GLN A 244 24.50 28.18 24.42
CA GLN A 244 23.66 29.15 23.72
C GLN A 244 22.40 28.40 23.30
N ALA A 245 21.35 28.57 24.10
CA ALA A 245 20.00 28.57 23.60
C ALA A 245 19.89 29.69 22.55
N ALA A 246 20.19 29.37 21.30
CA ALA A 246 19.55 29.96 20.15
C ALA A 246 18.38 29.00 19.86
N ASP A 247 17.09 29.30 20.11
CA ASP A 247 16.36 30.51 19.75
C ASP A 247 16.96 31.22 18.52
N GLU A 248 17.28 30.39 17.52
CA GLU A 248 17.32 30.82 16.14
C GLU A 248 15.92 31.34 15.83
N PRO A 249 15.75 32.65 15.59
CA PRO A 249 14.48 33.17 15.14
C PRO A 249 14.19 32.43 13.85
N ILE A 250 13.10 31.67 13.85
CA ILE A 250 12.54 31.08 12.64
C ILE A 250 12.49 32.23 11.64
N GLU A 251 13.45 32.22 10.70
CA GLU A 251 13.38 33.03 9.49
C GLU A 251 12.09 32.57 8.83
N THR A 252 11.03 33.29 9.19
CA THR A 252 9.85 33.52 8.40
C THR A 252 10.32 34.28 7.17
N ALA A 253 11.19 33.61 6.39
CA ALA A 253 11.42 33.94 5.01
C ALA A 253 10.03 34.03 4.43
N ASP A 254 9.69 35.28 4.11
CA ASP A 254 8.54 35.77 3.40
C ASP A 254 8.46 35.06 2.05
N VAL A 255 8.22 33.76 2.11
CA VAL A 255 7.54 33.03 1.07
C VAL A 255 6.11 33.45 1.28
N SER A 256 5.80 34.64 0.78
CA SER A 256 4.55 35.01 0.15
C SER A 256 4.16 33.86 -0.79
N SER A 257 3.76 32.74 -0.19
CA SER A 257 3.17 31.60 -0.87
C SER A 257 1.94 32.22 -1.48
N PRO A 258 1.84 32.30 -2.82
CA PRO A 258 0.74 32.96 -3.48
C PRO A 258 -0.52 32.40 -2.86
N THR A 259 -1.21 33.28 -2.12
CA THR A 259 -2.30 32.95 -1.21
C THR A 259 -3.22 32.00 -1.95
N ALA A 260 -3.13 30.70 -1.64
CA ALA A 260 -3.79 29.65 -2.40
C ALA A 260 -5.24 30.07 -2.58
N GLY A 261 -5.61 30.32 -3.85
CA GLY A 261 -6.71 31.18 -4.25
C GLY A 261 -7.92 30.98 -3.36
N LYS A 262 -8.15 31.94 -2.46
CA LYS A 262 -9.34 31.94 -1.60
C LYS A 262 -10.55 32.11 -2.52
N GLY A 263 -11.20 31.01 -2.85
CA GLY A 263 -12.66 30.99 -3.01
C GLY A 263 -13.23 30.81 -4.41
N ILE A 264 -12.45 30.63 -5.47
CA ILE A 264 -13.04 30.29 -6.78
C ILE A 264 -13.26 28.76 -6.81
N PRO A 265 -14.50 28.27 -6.88
CA PRO A 265 -14.77 26.83 -7.03
C PRO A 265 -14.09 26.31 -8.31
N ALA A 266 -13.54 25.10 -8.28
CA ALA A 266 -12.85 24.51 -9.43
C ALA A 266 -13.74 24.50 -10.70
N SER A 267 -15.07 24.39 -10.53
CA SER A 267 -16.05 24.46 -11.61
C SER A 267 -16.03 25.77 -12.39
N HIS A 268 -15.64 26.88 -11.79
CA HIS A 268 -15.67 28.22 -12.40
C HIS A 268 -14.35 28.62 -13.06
N MET A 269 -13.32 27.79 -12.94
CA MET A 269 -11.99 28.07 -13.51
C MET A 269 -11.91 27.61 -14.96
N SER A 270 -11.16 28.34 -15.77
CA SER A 270 -10.79 27.91 -17.12
C SER A 270 -9.87 26.68 -17.08
N ASN A 271 -9.80 25.93 -18.19
CA ASN A 271 -8.94 24.73 -18.26
C ASN A 271 -7.45 25.05 -18.03
N GLU A 272 -7.01 26.23 -18.47
CA GLU A 272 -5.64 26.69 -18.25
C GLU A 272 -5.38 27.01 -16.78
N GLU A 273 -6.28 27.75 -16.13
CA GLU A 273 -6.18 28.06 -14.70
C GLU A 273 -6.20 26.80 -13.84
N LEU A 274 -7.06 25.82 -14.16
CA LEU A 274 -7.10 24.52 -13.50
C LEU A 274 -5.75 23.80 -13.59
N ALA A 275 -5.12 23.80 -14.77
CA ALA A 275 -3.83 23.15 -14.99
C ALA A 275 -2.68 23.86 -14.25
N VAL A 276 -2.69 25.20 -14.24
CA VAL A 276 -1.69 26.02 -13.53
C VAL A 276 -1.81 25.83 -12.03
N GLU A 277 -3.01 25.92 -11.46
CA GLU A 277 -3.24 25.75 -10.01
C GLU A 277 -2.89 24.32 -9.57
N LYS A 278 -3.30 23.29 -10.34
CA LYS A 278 -2.93 21.90 -10.08
C LYS A 278 -1.41 21.70 -10.05
N ARG A 279 -0.68 22.30 -11.01
CA ARG A 279 0.79 22.22 -11.06
C ARG A 279 1.42 22.96 -9.88
N ASN A 280 0.85 24.07 -9.45
CA ASN A 280 1.32 24.81 -8.28
C ASN A 280 1.13 24.00 -6.98
N LEU A 281 -0.08 23.51 -6.72
CA LEU A 281 -0.36 22.67 -5.54
C LEU A 281 0.49 21.41 -5.52
N LYS A 282 0.68 20.75 -6.67
CA LYS A 282 1.58 19.61 -6.76
C LYS A 282 3.01 19.94 -6.30
N ARG A 283 3.55 21.10 -6.68
CA ARG A 283 4.89 21.55 -6.24
C ARG A 283 4.93 21.84 -4.73
N VAL A 284 3.90 22.50 -4.19
CA VAL A 284 3.79 22.79 -2.75
C VAL A 284 3.75 21.50 -1.94
N LEU A 285 2.88 20.56 -2.32
CA LEU A 285 2.73 19.27 -1.63
C LEU A 285 4.02 18.44 -1.70
N HIS A 286 4.67 18.34 -2.87
CA HIS A 286 5.97 17.65 -2.98
C HIS A 286 7.07 18.31 -2.14
N LYS A 287 7.15 19.65 -2.13
CA LYS A 287 8.14 20.36 -1.32
C LYS A 287 7.94 20.11 0.17
N PHE A 288 6.68 20.01 0.62
CA PHE A 288 6.36 19.62 1.98
C PHE A 288 6.79 18.17 2.27
N GLU A 289 6.37 17.22 1.44
CA GLU A 289 6.67 15.79 1.61
C GLU A 289 8.19 15.55 1.68
N SER A 290 8.96 16.13 0.75
CA SER A 290 10.43 16.01 0.74
C SER A 290 11.08 16.65 1.97
N LYS A 291 10.64 17.85 2.38
CA LYS A 291 11.18 18.51 3.59
C LYS A 291 10.79 17.79 4.88
N PHE A 292 9.66 17.10 4.90
CA PHE A 292 9.21 16.31 6.03
C PHE A 292 10.05 15.04 6.14
N GLU A 293 10.17 14.29 5.04
CA GLU A 293 10.97 13.06 5.00
C GLU A 293 12.44 13.32 5.32
N GLN A 294 13.02 14.42 4.80
CA GLN A 294 14.39 14.83 5.13
C GLN A 294 14.59 15.10 6.64
N ARG A 295 13.58 15.62 7.33
CA ARG A 295 13.67 15.98 8.75
C ARG A 295 13.35 14.82 9.69
N HIS A 296 12.42 13.96 9.32
CA HIS A 296 11.89 12.92 10.18
C HIS A 296 12.38 11.51 9.83
N GLY A 297 12.95 11.32 8.63
CA GLY A 297 13.42 10.02 8.15
C GLY A 297 12.31 9.06 7.72
N TYR A 298 11.06 9.54 7.61
CA TYR A 298 9.92 8.74 7.15
C TYR A 298 8.91 9.59 6.37
N ALA A 299 8.07 8.93 5.55
CA ALA A 299 7.06 9.59 4.74
C ALA A 299 5.87 10.12 5.57
N PRO A 300 5.30 11.31 5.26
CA PRO A 300 4.23 11.90 6.07
C PRO A 300 2.98 11.03 6.21
N THR A 301 2.54 10.81 7.44
CA THR A 301 1.29 10.10 7.77
C THR A 301 0.06 11.00 7.56
N LYS A 302 -1.15 10.45 7.74
CA LYS A 302 -2.40 11.22 7.67
C LYS A 302 -2.45 12.36 8.69
N ASN A 303 -1.84 12.18 9.87
CA ASN A 303 -1.83 13.21 10.91
C ASN A 303 -0.91 14.38 10.54
N ASP A 304 0.26 14.07 9.98
CA ASP A 304 1.26 15.07 9.56
C ASP A 304 0.74 15.97 8.43
N ARG A 305 -0.11 15.41 7.56
CA ARG A 305 -0.77 16.12 6.46
C ARG A 305 -1.90 17.06 6.91
N ARG A 306 -2.30 17.07 8.19
CA ARG A 306 -3.37 17.97 8.68
C ARG A 306 -3.08 19.44 8.42
N SER A 307 -1.81 19.84 8.51
CA SER A 307 -1.36 21.21 8.25
C SER A 307 -1.61 21.68 6.82
N LEU A 308 -1.66 20.73 5.86
CA LEU A 308 -1.92 20.99 4.43
C LEU A 308 -3.21 20.31 3.93
N ALA A 309 -4.13 19.99 4.84
CA ALA A 309 -5.35 19.25 4.48
C ALA A 309 -6.17 19.97 3.41
N ARG A 310 -6.20 21.31 3.45
CA ARG A 310 -6.94 22.14 2.47
C ARG A 310 -6.33 22.04 1.08
N GLU A 311 -5.01 22.05 0.99
CA GLU A 311 -4.24 21.96 -0.25
C GLU A 311 -4.39 20.58 -0.89
N TYR A 312 -4.38 19.50 -0.09
CA TYR A 312 -4.65 18.15 -0.57
C TYR A 312 -6.09 18.03 -1.11
N THR A 313 -7.08 18.54 -0.39
CA THR A 313 -8.48 18.53 -0.84
C THR A 313 -8.64 19.31 -2.15
N ARG A 314 -8.10 20.54 -2.21
CA ARG A 314 -8.14 21.38 -3.40
C ARG A 314 -7.47 20.73 -4.61
N TYR A 315 -6.31 20.12 -4.42
CA TYR A 315 -5.63 19.38 -5.48
C TYR A 315 -6.49 18.21 -6.02
N GLY A 316 -7.20 17.52 -5.13
CA GLY A 316 -8.17 16.48 -5.49
C GLY A 316 -9.33 17.02 -6.33
N GLU A 317 -9.94 18.14 -5.92
CA GLU A 317 -11.02 18.81 -6.65
C GLU A 317 -10.58 19.20 -8.07
N LEU A 318 -9.43 19.86 -8.21
CA LEU A 318 -8.88 20.27 -9.51
C LEU A 318 -8.61 19.07 -10.41
N LYS A 319 -8.06 17.98 -9.86
CA LYS A 319 -7.79 16.76 -10.62
C LYS A 319 -9.08 16.12 -11.13
N ASN A 320 -10.12 16.06 -10.30
CA ASN A 320 -11.41 15.49 -10.67
C ASN A 320 -12.12 16.36 -11.71
N GLU A 321 -12.07 17.68 -11.57
CA GLU A 321 -12.69 18.61 -12.52
C GLU A 321 -12.04 18.54 -13.90
N ILE A 322 -10.70 18.50 -13.97
CA ILE A 322 -9.98 18.28 -15.25
C ILE A 322 -10.37 16.95 -15.87
N LEU A 323 -10.43 15.88 -15.05
CA LEU A 323 -10.81 14.54 -15.54
C LEU A 323 -12.23 14.56 -16.12
N ARG A 324 -13.19 15.16 -15.41
CA ARG A 324 -14.59 15.31 -15.82
C ARG A 324 -14.73 16.06 -17.15
N ARG A 325 -13.99 17.15 -17.34
CA ARG A 325 -13.99 17.92 -18.59
C ARG A 325 -13.35 17.16 -19.75
N SER A 326 -12.28 16.42 -19.47
CA SER A 326 -11.62 15.59 -20.49
C SER A 326 -12.49 14.42 -20.96
N SER A 327 -13.25 13.79 -20.06
CA SER A 327 -14.18 12.72 -20.42
C SER A 327 -15.42 13.22 -21.18
N GLY A 328 -15.91 14.42 -20.85
CA GLY A 328 -17.08 15.01 -21.51
C GLY A 328 -16.80 15.58 -22.91
N SER A 329 -15.57 16.04 -23.17
CA SER A 329 -15.22 16.66 -24.47
C SER A 329 -15.11 15.65 -25.62
N ASN A 330 -14.96 14.36 -25.32
CA ASN A 330 -14.89 13.30 -26.34
C ASN A 330 -16.25 12.84 -26.87
N ALA A 331 -17.36 13.25 -26.26
CA ALA A 331 -18.70 12.79 -26.65
C ALA A 331 -19.42 13.68 -27.68
N HIS A 332 -18.86 14.85 -28.03
CA HIS A 332 -19.58 15.87 -28.81
C HIS A 332 -18.98 16.20 -30.19
N HIS A 333 -17.98 15.44 -30.67
CA HIS A 333 -17.31 15.68 -31.96
C HIS A 333 -17.56 14.61 -33.05
N ASP A 334 -18.49 13.67 -32.85
CA ASP A 334 -18.71 12.54 -33.79
C ASP A 334 -20.08 12.58 -34.48
N GLY A 335 -20.59 13.77 -34.84
CA GLY A 335 -21.96 13.89 -35.36
C GLY A 335 -22.23 15.02 -36.34
N SER A 336 -21.21 15.60 -36.97
CA SER A 336 -21.42 16.68 -37.95
C SER A 336 -20.46 16.55 -39.14
N ASP A 337 -20.46 15.38 -39.78
CA ASP A 337 -20.08 15.25 -41.20
C ASP A 337 -21.37 15.03 -42.00
N GLU A 338 -22.20 16.08 -42.04
CA GLU A 338 -23.33 16.16 -42.95
C GLU A 338 -22.81 16.66 -44.30
N GLY A 339 -22.84 15.77 -45.29
CA GLY A 339 -23.18 16.09 -46.67
C GLY A 339 -22.48 17.30 -47.32
N SER A 340 -21.34 17.05 -47.95
CA SER A 340 -21.01 17.86 -49.13
C SER A 340 -20.21 17.12 -50.20
N ARG A 341 -20.95 16.82 -51.28
CA ARG A 341 -20.55 16.96 -52.70
C ARG A 341 -19.55 15.94 -53.28
N GLY A 342 -20.06 15.15 -54.20
CA GLY A 342 -19.23 14.48 -55.20
C GLY A 342 -19.99 13.55 -56.14
N MET A 343 -21.07 14.01 -56.78
CA MET A 343 -21.60 13.34 -57.97
C MET A 343 -20.53 13.40 -59.07
N SER A 344 -19.80 12.31 -59.29
CA SER A 344 -18.94 12.17 -60.47
C SER A 344 -19.60 11.18 -61.42
N SER A 345 -19.96 11.73 -62.57
CA SER A 345 -20.65 11.14 -63.70
C SER A 345 -19.93 9.94 -64.32
N ASN A 346 -20.73 8.92 -64.64
CA ASN A 346 -20.47 7.90 -65.66
C ASN A 346 -19.98 8.50 -66.98
N LEU A 347 -18.98 7.83 -67.58
CA LEU A 347 -18.70 7.87 -69.02
C LEU A 347 -18.19 6.49 -69.45
N PRO A 348 -18.88 5.77 -70.35
CA PRO A 348 -18.38 4.52 -70.94
C PRO A 348 -17.53 4.81 -72.18
N GLY A 349 -16.50 3.98 -72.38
CA GLY A 349 -15.72 3.87 -73.62
C GLY A 349 -15.81 2.45 -74.16
#